data_AF-A0ABD5SDL1-F1
#
_entry.id   AF-A0ABD5SDL1-F1
#
_cell.length_a   1.000
_cell.length_b   1.000
_cell.length_c   1.000
_cell.angle_alpha   90.00
_cell.angle_beta   90.00
_cell.angle_gamma   90.00
#
_symmetry.space_group_name_H-M   'P 1'
#
loop_
_entity.id
_entity.type
_entity.pdbx_description
1 polymer ?
#
loop_
_entity_poly.entity_id
_entity_poly.type
_entity_poly.pdbx_seq_one_letter_code
_entity_poly.pdbx_strand_id
1 'polypeptide(L)'
;VQHMNDFIATALKAELAQSQGGLLAAALSAGHHINYACRAMTDVLEQHRIIQRVSPEAPEHLAQWQSQVEHWLENTTSLSSNDAKDMFSTIKIDYQILKQHLIQSATQGKHSIDLTDAALTEASFTRRFAEQLIQASDALQQLLRIKDEDQDKAPSPDKLAEQI
;
A
#
# COMPACT_ATOMS: atom_id res chain seq x y z
N VAL A 1 13.71 -9.68 -3.74
CA VAL A 1 13.93 -8.45 -2.94
C VAL A 1 15.22 -7.78 -3.33
N GLN A 2 16.34 -8.52 -3.27
CA GLN A 2 17.68 -8.08 -3.65
C GLN A 2 17.69 -7.41 -5.04
N HIS A 3 17.21 -8.09 -6.07
CA HIS A 3 17.28 -7.61 -7.46
C HIS A 3 16.58 -6.26 -7.72
N MET A 4 15.51 -5.95 -7.01
CA MET A 4 14.83 -4.66 -7.18
C MET A 4 15.56 -3.54 -6.43
N ASN A 5 16.12 -3.84 -5.25
CA ASN A 5 16.99 -2.92 -4.53
C ASN A 5 18.30 -2.67 -5.31
N ASP A 6 18.86 -3.71 -5.94
CA ASP A 6 20.05 -3.64 -6.79
C ASP A 6 19.77 -2.83 -8.05
N PHE A 7 18.61 -3.04 -8.68
CA PHE A 7 18.14 -2.24 -9.81
C PHE A 7 17.94 -0.77 -9.42
N ILE A 8 17.26 -0.48 -8.30
CA ILE A 8 17.09 0.88 -7.75
C ILE A 8 18.46 1.54 -7.51
N ALA A 9 19.38 0.83 -6.85
CA ALA A 9 20.71 1.33 -6.55
C ALA A 9 21.56 1.57 -7.80
N THR A 10 21.35 0.78 -8.86
CA THR A 10 22.03 0.94 -10.16
C THR A 10 21.41 2.06 -10.97
N ALA A 11 20.08 2.18 -10.98
CA ALA A 11 19.35 3.22 -11.67
C ALA A 11 19.67 4.62 -11.12
N LEU A 12 19.77 4.75 -9.79
CA LEU A 12 20.18 5.99 -9.12
C LEU A 12 21.62 6.44 -9.44
N LYS A 13 22.47 5.53 -9.92
CA LYS A 13 23.86 5.79 -10.29
C LYS A 13 24.05 6.10 -11.78
N ALA A 14 23.03 5.92 -12.60
CA ALA A 14 23.09 6.20 -14.03
C ALA A 14 22.90 7.70 -14.33
N GLU A 15 23.47 8.20 -15.43
CA GLU A 15 23.31 9.60 -15.88
C GLU A 15 21.83 10.03 -16.02
N LEU A 16 20.92 9.09 -16.27
CA LEU A 16 19.47 9.32 -16.31
C LEU A 16 18.91 9.82 -14.96
N ALA A 17 19.52 9.41 -13.83
CA ALA A 17 19.17 9.91 -12.51
C ALA A 17 19.62 11.35 -12.27
N GLN A 18 20.60 11.86 -13.03
CA GLN A 18 21.04 13.26 -12.93
C GLN A 18 20.15 14.21 -13.74
N SER A 19 19.60 13.76 -14.88
CA SER A 19 18.72 14.58 -15.73
C SER A 19 17.23 14.46 -15.38
N GLN A 20 16.78 13.32 -14.84
CA GLN A 20 15.39 13.04 -14.48
C GLN A 20 15.25 12.43 -13.08
N GLY A 21 16.15 12.80 -12.16
CA GLY A 21 16.24 12.20 -10.82
C GLY A 21 14.94 12.20 -10.02
N GLY A 22 14.13 13.25 -10.15
CA GLY A 22 12.81 13.32 -9.51
C GLY A 22 11.82 12.27 -10.04
N LEU A 23 11.72 12.14 -11.37
CA LEU A 23 10.85 11.14 -12.03
C LEU A 23 11.29 9.72 -11.68
N LEU A 24 12.59 9.45 -11.73
CA LEU A 24 13.13 8.14 -11.41
C LEU A 24 12.91 7.79 -9.93
N ALA A 25 13.16 8.72 -9.01
CA ALA A 25 12.94 8.50 -7.58
C ALA A 25 11.46 8.21 -7.27
N ALA A 26 10.53 8.98 -7.85
CA ALA A 26 9.10 8.77 -7.67
C ALA A 26 8.63 7.42 -8.25
N ALA A 27 9.12 7.04 -9.44
CA ALA A 27 8.83 5.74 -10.05
C ALA A 27 9.32 4.56 -9.20
N LEU A 28 10.56 4.66 -8.69
CA LEU A 28 11.17 3.63 -7.85
C LEU A 28 10.45 3.51 -6.50
N SER A 29 10.05 4.65 -5.92
CA SER A 29 9.23 4.68 -4.70
C SER A 29 7.89 3.97 -4.90
N ALA A 30 7.17 4.28 -5.98
CA ALA A 30 5.91 3.62 -6.32
C ALA A 30 6.09 2.10 -6.49
N GLY A 31 7.09 1.67 -7.26
CA GLY A 31 7.38 0.25 -7.47
C GLY A 31 7.77 -0.48 -6.18
N HIS A 32 8.52 0.19 -5.31
CA HIS A 32 8.88 -0.34 -3.99
C HIS A 32 7.63 -0.64 -3.15
N HIS A 33 6.75 0.35 -3.02
CA HIS A 33 5.51 0.23 -2.25
C HIS A 33 4.57 -0.85 -2.80
N ILE A 34 4.38 -0.92 -4.13
CA ILE A 34 3.58 -1.98 -4.77
C ILE A 34 4.13 -3.36 -4.42
N ASN A 35 5.43 -3.58 -4.54
CA ASN A 35 6.03 -4.87 -4.19
C ASN A 35 5.86 -5.20 -2.70
N TYR A 36 5.95 -4.23 -1.79
CA TYR A 36 5.69 -4.47 -0.37
C TYR A 36 4.22 -4.80 -0.10
N ALA A 37 3.29 -4.18 -0.83
CA ALA A 37 1.89 -4.54 -0.81
C ALA A 37 1.71 -6.02 -1.22
N CYS A 38 2.27 -6.44 -2.36
CA CYS A 38 2.20 -7.84 -2.80
C CYS A 38 2.72 -8.84 -1.76
N ARG A 39 3.81 -8.49 -1.04
CA ARG A 39 4.32 -9.34 0.04
C ARG A 39 3.37 -9.41 1.22
N ALA A 40 2.89 -8.26 1.68
CA ALA A 40 1.91 -8.22 2.76
C ALA A 40 0.67 -9.06 2.41
N MET A 41 0.17 -9.01 1.17
CA MET A 41 -0.94 -9.85 0.72
C MET A 41 -0.58 -11.35 0.72
N THR A 42 0.66 -11.70 0.36
CA THR A 42 1.12 -13.10 0.47
C THR A 42 1.10 -13.57 1.92
N ASP A 43 1.52 -12.72 2.85
CA ASP A 43 1.50 -13.00 4.29
C ASP A 43 0.05 -13.12 4.81
N VAL A 44 -0.89 -12.28 4.34
CA VAL A 44 -2.33 -12.41 4.61
C VAL A 44 -2.84 -13.79 4.20
N LEU A 45 -2.55 -14.22 2.97
CA LEU A 45 -3.01 -15.52 2.47
C LEU A 45 -2.44 -16.68 3.29
N GLU A 46 -1.23 -16.56 3.82
CA GLU A 46 -0.65 -17.60 4.67
C GLU A 46 -1.32 -17.65 6.05
N GLN A 47 -1.57 -16.49 6.67
CA GLN A 47 -2.32 -16.46 7.93
C GLN A 47 -3.74 -16.98 7.75
N HIS A 48 -4.39 -16.64 6.64
CA HIS A 48 -5.71 -17.15 6.32
C HIS A 48 -5.75 -18.69 6.26
N ARG A 49 -4.74 -19.31 5.66
CA ARG A 49 -4.60 -20.78 5.66
C ARG A 49 -4.39 -21.35 7.05
N ILE A 50 -3.62 -20.67 7.91
CA ILE A 50 -3.43 -21.07 9.31
C ILE A 50 -4.77 -21.04 10.03
N ILE A 51 -5.54 -19.96 9.88
CA ILE A 51 -6.88 -19.82 10.47
C ILE A 51 -7.77 -20.97 10.02
N GLN A 52 -7.85 -21.26 8.73
CA GLN A 52 -8.66 -22.37 8.20
C GLN A 52 -8.24 -23.75 8.73
N ARG A 53 -6.98 -23.94 9.10
CA ARG A 53 -6.50 -25.19 9.73
C ARG A 53 -6.89 -25.28 11.21
N VAL A 54 -6.89 -24.15 11.91
CA VAL A 54 -7.17 -24.08 13.36
C VAL A 54 -8.67 -24.02 13.63
N SER A 55 -9.45 -23.42 12.72
CA SER A 55 -10.89 -23.25 12.84
C SER A 55 -11.55 -23.34 11.46
N PRO A 56 -12.70 -24.04 11.34
CA PRO A 56 -13.45 -24.09 10.09
C PRO A 56 -14.04 -22.74 9.69
N GLU A 57 -14.23 -21.84 10.67
CA GLU A 57 -14.75 -20.49 10.46
C GLU A 57 -13.77 -19.45 11.00
N ALA A 58 -13.57 -18.38 10.23
CA ALA A 58 -12.83 -17.22 10.69
C ALA A 58 -13.61 -16.49 11.80
N PRO A 59 -12.93 -15.86 12.77
CA PRO A 59 -13.60 -15.02 13.76
C PRO A 59 -14.48 -13.95 13.08
N GLU A 60 -15.71 -13.77 13.56
CA GLU A 60 -16.69 -12.85 12.95
C GLU A 60 -16.12 -11.44 12.75
N HIS A 61 -15.43 -10.91 13.76
CA HIS A 61 -14.80 -9.58 13.68
C HIS A 61 -13.69 -9.51 12.63
N LEU A 62 -12.97 -10.61 12.38
CA LEU A 62 -11.97 -10.65 11.30
C LEU A 62 -12.65 -10.62 9.92
N ALA A 63 -13.76 -11.34 9.74
CA ALA A 63 -14.53 -11.31 8.51
C ALA A 63 -15.12 -9.92 8.22
N GLN A 64 -15.65 -9.25 9.24
CA GLN A 64 -16.13 -7.87 9.15
C GLN A 64 -15.00 -6.92 8.73
N TRP A 65 -13.82 -7.06 9.33
CA TRP A 65 -12.63 -6.29 8.98
C TRP A 65 -12.21 -6.51 7.52
N GLN A 66 -12.16 -7.76 7.06
CA GLN A 66 -11.84 -8.07 5.66
C GLN A 66 -12.81 -7.38 4.70
N SER A 67 -14.11 -7.43 4.98
CA SER A 67 -15.13 -6.76 4.17
C SER A 67 -14.98 -5.23 4.16
N GLN A 68 -14.64 -4.62 5.30
CA GLN A 68 -14.36 -3.18 5.37
C GLN A 68 -13.15 -2.78 4.53
N VAL A 69 -12.07 -3.56 4.57
CA VAL A 69 -10.88 -3.27 3.78
C VAL A 69 -11.11 -3.53 2.30
N GLU A 70 -11.87 -4.58 1.94
CA GLU A 70 -12.28 -4.83 0.55
C GLU A 70 -13.11 -3.66 0.00
N HIS A 71 -14.12 -3.21 0.74
CA HIS A 71 -14.91 -2.04 0.37
C HIS A 71 -14.04 -0.79 0.20
N TRP A 72 -13.05 -0.58 1.08
CA TRP A 72 -12.10 0.51 0.93
C TRP A 72 -11.28 0.39 -0.37
N LEU A 73 -10.74 -0.79 -0.67
CA LEU A 73 -9.93 -1.03 -1.86
C LEU A 73 -10.70 -0.72 -3.15
N GLU A 74 -11.95 -1.15 -3.23
CA GLU A 74 -12.83 -0.90 -4.37
C GLU A 74 -13.02 0.60 -4.61
N ASN A 75 -13.23 1.37 -3.55
CA ASN A 75 -13.47 2.81 -3.64
C ASN A 75 -12.18 3.62 -3.80
N THR A 76 -11.02 3.11 -3.38
CA THR A 76 -9.77 3.89 -3.40
C THR A 76 -9.27 4.19 -4.80
N THR A 77 -9.65 3.39 -5.81
CA THR A 77 -9.24 3.60 -7.21
C THR A 77 -9.90 4.81 -7.87
N SER A 78 -11.03 5.29 -7.34
CA SER A 78 -11.80 6.42 -7.87
C SER A 78 -11.70 7.70 -7.03
N LEU A 79 -11.03 7.64 -5.87
CA LEU A 79 -10.95 8.73 -4.90
C LEU A 79 -9.76 9.67 -5.15
N SER A 80 -9.90 10.91 -4.68
CA SER A 80 -8.76 11.82 -4.59
C SER A 80 -7.73 11.29 -3.58
N SER A 81 -6.46 11.69 -3.68
CA SER A 81 -5.42 11.26 -2.71
C SER A 81 -5.76 11.65 -1.27
N ASN A 82 -6.44 12.77 -1.07
CA ASN A 82 -6.86 13.20 0.26
C ASN A 82 -7.96 12.30 0.83
N ASP A 83 -8.99 11.99 0.04
CA ASP A 83 -10.08 11.11 0.49
C ASP A 83 -9.57 9.68 0.79
N ALA A 84 -8.63 9.19 -0.03
CA ALA A 84 -7.98 7.90 0.21
C ALA A 84 -7.20 7.86 1.53
N LYS A 85 -6.53 8.96 1.91
CA LYS A 85 -5.81 9.11 3.19
C LYS A 85 -6.75 9.18 4.38
N ASP A 86 -7.86 9.90 4.24
CA ASP A 86 -8.86 10.01 5.28
C ASP A 86 -9.52 8.66 5.54
N MET A 87 -9.93 7.95 4.49
CA MET A 87 -10.47 6.60 4.64
C MET A 87 -9.45 5.62 5.25
N PHE A 88 -8.16 5.75 4.96
CA PHE A 88 -7.15 4.92 5.60
C PHE A 88 -6.93 5.23 7.08
N SER A 89 -7.15 6.48 7.48
CA SER A 89 -7.16 6.83 8.90
C SER A 89 -8.30 6.10 9.62
N THR A 90 -9.45 5.94 8.99
CA THR A 90 -10.55 5.08 9.48
C THR A 90 -10.12 3.63 9.61
N ILE A 91 -9.45 3.04 8.60
CA ILE A 91 -8.90 1.68 8.68
C ILE A 91 -7.97 1.49 9.88
N LYS A 92 -7.13 2.50 10.21
CA LYS A 92 -6.27 2.41 11.40
C LYS A 92 -7.06 2.36 12.70
N ILE A 93 -8.15 3.10 12.79
CA ILE A 93 -9.05 3.11 13.95
C ILE A 93 -9.78 1.76 14.05
N ASP A 94 -10.37 1.30 12.95
CA ASP A 94 -11.10 0.03 12.88
C ASP A 94 -10.20 -1.17 13.24
N TYR A 95 -8.92 -1.13 12.85
CA TYR A 95 -7.94 -2.12 13.26
C TYR A 95 -7.73 -2.17 14.78
N GLN A 96 -7.72 -1.01 15.45
CA GLN A 96 -7.60 -0.99 16.93
C GLN A 96 -8.85 -1.57 17.59
N ILE A 97 -10.04 -1.27 17.05
CA ILE A 97 -11.32 -1.81 17.53
C ILE A 97 -11.34 -3.34 17.36
N LEU A 98 -10.98 -3.84 16.17
CA LEU A 98 -10.81 -5.26 15.89
C LEU A 98 -9.88 -5.94 16.89
N LYS A 99 -8.70 -5.35 17.12
CA LYS A 99 -7.71 -5.90 18.05
C LYS A 99 -8.28 -6.06 19.45
N GLN A 100 -9.02 -5.07 19.95
CA GLN A 100 -9.68 -5.14 21.25
C GLN A 100 -10.69 -6.29 21.29
N HIS A 101 -11.53 -6.43 20.26
CA HIS A 101 -12.50 -7.52 20.18
C HIS A 101 -11.86 -8.90 20.13
N LEU A 102 -10.82 -9.09 19.31
CA LEU A 102 -10.13 -10.38 19.18
C LEU A 102 -9.45 -10.79 20.50
N ILE A 103 -8.81 -9.85 21.19
CA ILE A 103 -8.20 -10.10 22.51
C ILE A 103 -9.28 -10.41 23.55
N GLN A 104 -10.38 -9.66 23.56
CA GLN A 104 -11.49 -9.90 24.48
C GLN A 104 -12.13 -11.27 24.26
N SER A 105 -12.31 -11.69 23.01
CA SER A 105 -12.82 -13.03 22.70
C SER A 105 -11.86 -14.14 23.15
N ALA A 106 -10.55 -13.92 23.05
CA ALA A 106 -9.55 -14.85 23.59
C ALA A 106 -9.61 -14.95 25.12
N THR A 107 -9.70 -13.80 25.83
CA THR A 107 -9.75 -13.79 27.30
C THR A 107 -11.04 -14.38 27.85
N GLN A 108 -12.14 -14.32 27.09
CA GLN A 108 -13.41 -14.96 27.38
C GLN A 108 -13.45 -16.45 27.01
N GLY A 109 -12.36 -17.00 26.42
CA GLY A 109 -12.29 -18.40 25.99
C GLY A 109 -13.14 -18.74 24.76
N LYS A 110 -13.63 -17.74 24.02
CA LYS A 110 -14.40 -17.95 22.78
C LYS A 110 -13.52 -18.40 21.61
N HIS A 111 -12.25 -18.00 21.63
CA HIS A 111 -11.26 -18.38 20.61
C HIS A 111 -10.00 -18.90 21.31
N SER A 112 -9.30 -19.83 20.66
CA SER A 112 -7.97 -20.24 21.10
C SER A 112 -6.96 -19.11 20.90
N ILE A 113 -5.88 -19.14 21.69
CA ILE A 113 -4.78 -18.16 21.58
C ILE A 113 -4.20 -18.20 20.15
N ASP A 114 -3.99 -19.39 19.60
CA ASP A 114 -3.44 -19.57 18.25
C ASP A 114 -4.34 -18.97 17.17
N LEU A 115 -5.66 -19.14 17.29
CA LEU A 115 -6.63 -18.53 16.36
C LEU A 115 -6.61 -17.00 16.45
N THR A 116 -6.56 -16.47 17.67
CA THR A 116 -6.49 -15.02 17.91
C THR A 116 -5.17 -14.43 17.38
N ASP A 117 -4.04 -15.11 17.58
CA ASP A 117 -2.74 -14.66 17.09
C ASP A 117 -2.68 -14.63 15.57
N ALA A 118 -3.16 -15.70 14.91
CA ALA A 118 -3.26 -15.75 13.45
C ALA A 118 -4.20 -14.66 12.91
N ALA A 119 -5.36 -14.44 13.53
CA ALA A 119 -6.30 -13.40 13.13
C ALA A 119 -5.74 -11.97 13.29
N LEU A 120 -5.06 -11.69 14.41
CA LEU A 120 -4.39 -10.41 14.62
C LEU A 120 -3.27 -10.17 13.61
N THR A 121 -2.51 -11.23 13.31
CA THR A 121 -1.41 -11.18 12.36
C THR A 121 -1.93 -10.95 10.95
N GLU A 122 -2.98 -11.66 10.53
CA GLU A 122 -3.65 -11.44 9.25
C GLU A 122 -4.14 -10.00 9.12
N ALA A 123 -4.90 -9.50 10.11
CA ALA A 123 -5.43 -8.14 10.08
C ALA A 123 -4.32 -7.07 10.02
N SER A 124 -3.21 -7.29 10.72
CA SER A 124 -2.03 -6.43 10.69
C SER A 124 -1.41 -6.37 9.29
N PHE A 125 -1.27 -7.52 8.62
CA PHE A 125 -0.76 -7.58 7.24
C PHE A 125 -1.74 -6.94 6.25
N THR A 126 -3.05 -7.14 6.42
CA THR A 126 -4.09 -6.48 5.60
C THR A 126 -4.04 -4.96 5.74
N ARG A 127 -3.86 -4.44 6.97
CA ARG A 127 -3.65 -3.00 7.21
C ARG A 127 -2.36 -2.50 6.53
N ARG A 128 -1.27 -3.26 6.63
CA ARG A 128 0.01 -2.92 5.99
C ARG A 128 -0.10 -2.92 4.48
N PHE A 129 -0.84 -3.86 3.91
CA PHE A 129 -1.15 -3.89 2.47
C PHE A 129 -1.82 -2.59 2.02
N ALA A 130 -2.90 -2.17 2.72
CA ALA A 130 -3.59 -0.91 2.45
C ALA A 130 -2.66 0.31 2.56
N GLU A 131 -1.81 0.34 3.59
CA GLU A 131 -0.81 1.40 3.80
C GLU A 131 0.14 1.55 2.61
N GLN A 132 0.63 0.43 2.11
CA GLN A 132 1.56 0.42 0.98
C GLN A 132 0.88 0.85 -0.33
N LEU A 133 -0.39 0.52 -0.54
CA LEU A 133 -1.12 0.99 -1.72
C LEU A 133 -1.29 2.51 -1.74
N ILE A 134 -1.51 3.14 -0.59
CA ILE A 134 -1.63 4.61 -0.51
C ILE A 134 -0.28 5.26 -0.77
N GLN A 135 0.80 4.72 -0.18
CA GLN A 135 2.14 5.22 -0.42
C GLN A 135 2.54 5.08 -1.89
N ALA A 136 2.15 3.98 -2.55
CA ALA A 136 2.32 3.81 -3.99
C ALA A 136 1.51 4.84 -4.78
N SER A 137 0.25 5.08 -4.43
CA SER A 137 -0.61 6.08 -5.08
C SER A 137 -0.04 7.49 -4.96
N ASP A 138 0.41 7.89 -3.78
CA ASP A 138 1.06 9.18 -3.54
C ASP A 138 2.35 9.34 -4.38
N ALA A 139 3.18 8.29 -4.45
CA ALA A 139 4.40 8.31 -5.27
C ALA A 139 4.09 8.42 -6.77
N LEU A 140 3.03 7.74 -7.25
CA LEU A 140 2.58 7.85 -8.64
C LEU A 140 2.03 9.25 -8.94
N GLN A 141 1.28 9.87 -8.02
CA GLN A 141 0.81 11.24 -8.21
C GLN A 141 1.95 12.25 -8.22
N GLN A 142 2.97 12.07 -7.39
CA GLN A 142 4.19 12.89 -7.45
C GLN A 142 4.89 12.75 -8.80
N LEU A 143 4.99 11.52 -9.34
CA LEU A 143 5.56 11.27 -10.66
C LEU A 143 4.78 12.01 -11.76
N LEU A 144 3.45 11.97 -11.72
CA LEU A 144 2.60 12.68 -12.69
C LEU A 144 2.82 14.20 -12.61
N ARG A 145 2.85 14.77 -11.40
CA ARG A 145 3.11 16.21 -11.22
C ARG A 145 4.47 16.65 -11.76
N ILE A 146 5.53 15.90 -11.45
CA ILE A 146 6.88 16.21 -11.97
C ILE A 146 6.90 16.15 -13.50
N LYS A 147 6.21 15.16 -14.08
CA LYS A 147 6.12 15.01 -15.53
C LYS A 147 5.39 16.19 -16.18
N ASP A 148 4.31 16.66 -15.58
CA ASP A 148 3.54 17.80 -16.09
C ASP A 148 4.35 19.11 -15.97
N GLU A 149 5.08 19.31 -14.87
CA GLU A 149 5.96 20.47 -14.66
C GLU A 149 7.16 20.53 -15.63
N ASP A 150 7.67 19.37 -16.08
CA ASP A 150 8.74 19.30 -17.08
C ASP A 150 8.22 19.55 -18.51
N GLN A 151 6.95 19.28 -18.79
CA GLN A 151 6.32 19.60 -20.09
C GLN A 151 6.08 21.11 -20.26
N ASP A 152 5.71 21.82 -19.20
CA ASP A 152 5.52 23.29 -19.23
C ASP A 152 6.83 24.09 -19.33
N LYS A 153 7.99 23.45 -19.11
CA LYS A 153 9.32 24.06 -19.27
C LYS A 153 9.94 23.85 -20.66
N ALA A 154 9.30 23.09 -21.55
CA ALA A 154 9.76 22.94 -22.93
C ALA A 154 9.58 24.28 -23.68
N PRO A 155 10.62 24.84 -24.33
CA PRO A 155 10.48 26.08 -25.06
C PRO A 155 9.44 25.92 -26.18
N SER A 156 8.47 26.84 -26.25
CA SER A 156 7.52 26.92 -27.36
C SER A 156 8.27 26.95 -28.69
N PRO A 157 7.89 26.13 -29.69
CA PRO A 157 8.58 26.07 -30.99
C PRO A 157 8.62 27.42 -31.71
N ASP A 158 7.77 28.37 -31.35
CA ASP A 158 7.74 29.73 -31.92
C ASP A 158 8.97 30.59 -31.54
N LYS A 159 9.73 30.23 -30.51
CA LYS A 159 10.95 30.98 -30.12
C LYS A 159 12.24 30.48 -30.78
N LEU A 160 12.19 29.38 -31.52
CA LEU A 160 13.33 28.87 -32.31
C LEU A 160 13.41 29.50 -33.70
N ALA A 161 12.34 30.13 -34.18
CA ALA A 161 12.29 30.76 -35.49
C ALA A 161 12.86 32.19 -35.54
N GLU A 162 13.14 32.82 -34.39
CA GLU A 162 13.75 34.17 -34.33
C GLU A 162 15.28 34.16 -34.15
N GLN A 163 15.93 33.00 -34.16
CA GLN A 163 17.39 32.86 -34.00
C GLN A 163 18.12 32.26 -35.21
N ILE A 164 17.48 32.19 -36.39
CA ILE A 164 18.13 31.86 -37.67
C ILE A 164 17.97 33.05 -38.60
#